data_AF-F2IVC2-F1
#
_entry.id   AF-F2IVC2-F1
#
_cell.length_a   1.000
_cell.length_b   1.000
_cell.length_c   1.000
_cell.angle_alpha   90.00
_cell.angle_beta   90.00
_cell.angle_gamma   90.00
#
_symmetry.space_group_name_H-M   'P 1'
#
loop_
_entity.id
_entity.type
_entity.pdbx_description
1 polymer ?
#
loop_
_entity_poly.entity_id
_entity_poly.type
_entity_poly.pdbx_seq_one_letter_code
_entity_poly.pdbx_strand_id
1 'polypeptide(L)' 'MSTHRYAIGQSVRLNTGTGGPSRSGDTYRITATLPTRDNYPQYRIRNDDERHDRVASEDTLEAVKTQQPFFRTR' A
#
# COMPACT_ATOMS: atom_id res chain seq x y z
N MET A 1 11.57 16.18 5.37
CA MET A 1 11.26 14.85 5.92
C MET A 1 10.03 14.34 5.20
N SER A 2 10.18 13.40 4.26
CA SER A 2 9.00 12.77 3.64
C SER A 2 8.34 11.89 4.69
N THR A 3 7.17 12.31 5.14
CA THR A 3 6.38 11.52 6.10
C THR A 3 5.73 10.40 5.31
N HIS A 4 6.21 9.18 5.50
CA HIS A 4 5.59 7.99 4.92
C HIS A 4 4.21 7.81 5.54
N ARG A 5 3.16 7.82 4.73
CA ARG A 5 1.78 7.61 5.18
C ARG A 5 1.49 6.16 5.58
N TYR A 6 2.29 5.22 5.07
CA TYR A 6 2.12 3.80 5.34
C TYR A 6 3.35 3.21 6.05
N ALA A 7 3.12 2.19 6.87
CA ALA A 7 4.16 1.49 7.63
C ALA A 7 4.53 0.14 7.03
N ILE A 8 5.75 -0.32 7.29
CA ILE A 8 6.17 -1.70 6.97
C ILE A 8 5.26 -2.68 7.72
N GLY A 9 4.77 -3.69 7.02
CA GLY A 9 3.83 -4.69 7.51
C GLY A 9 2.36 -4.33 7.30
N GLN A 10 2.04 -3.09 6.89
CA GLN A 10 0.68 -2.65 6.60
C GLN A 10 0.17 -3.25 5.28
N SER A 11 -1.12 -3.60 5.26
CA SER A 11 -1.82 -4.07 4.07
C SER A 11 -2.38 -2.91 3.26
N VAL A 12 -2.04 -2.88 1.98
CA VAL A 12 -2.43 -1.86 1.00
C VAL A 12 -2.94 -2.51 -0.28
N ARG A 13 -3.78 -1.80 -1.03
CA ARG A 13 -4.22 -2.18 -2.36
C ARG A 13 -3.57 -1.26 -3.37
N LEU A 14 -3.21 -1.82 -4.52
CA LEU A 14 -2.69 -1.07 -5.65
C LEU A 14 -3.88 -0.55 -6.47
N ASN A 15 -4.05 0.76 -6.55
CA ASN A 15 -5.02 1.41 -7.41
C ASN A 15 -4.28 2.07 -8.57
N THR A 16 -3.94 1.29 -9.59
CA THR A 16 -3.41 1.84 -10.85
C THR A 16 -4.56 2.47 -11.61
N GLY A 17 -4.82 3.75 -11.37
CA GLY A 17 -5.70 4.54 -12.22
C GLY A 17 -5.24 4.42 -13.68
N THR A 18 -6.18 4.16 -14.58
CA THR A 18 -6.02 4.10 -16.05
C THR A 18 -5.06 3.03 -16.59
N GLY A 19 -5.58 1.85 -16.94
CA GLY A 19 -4.87 0.96 -17.88
C GLY A 19 -5.21 -0.52 -17.89
N GLY A 20 -5.95 -1.02 -16.91
CA GLY A 20 -6.41 -2.41 -16.88
C GLY A 20 -6.88 -2.79 -15.48
N PRO A 21 -7.59 -3.92 -15.33
CA PRO A 21 -7.92 -4.43 -14.02
C PRO A 21 -6.62 -4.85 -13.33
N SER A 22 -5.97 -3.92 -12.62
CA SER A 22 -5.26 -4.30 -11.40
C SER A 22 -6.33 -5.00 -10.58
N ARG A 23 -6.27 -6.34 -10.58
CA ARG A 23 -7.22 -7.24 -9.93
C ARG A 23 -7.59 -6.61 -8.60
N SER A 24 -8.77 -6.00 -8.56
CA SER A 24 -9.12 -5.00 -7.54
C SER A 24 -9.38 -5.63 -6.16
N GLY A 25 -8.89 -6.86 -5.96
CA GLY A 25 -8.91 -7.63 -4.72
C GLY A 25 -7.53 -8.02 -4.20
N ASP A 26 -6.45 -7.85 -4.97
CA ASP A 26 -5.11 -8.24 -4.50
C ASP A 26 -4.63 -7.27 -3.40
N THR A 27 -4.50 -7.80 -2.19
CA THR A 27 -4.02 -7.08 -1.03
C THR A 27 -2.52 -7.32 -0.91
N TYR A 28 -1.75 -6.24 -1.01
CA TYR A 28 -0.31 -6.25 -0.88
C TYR A 28 0.12 -5.86 0.52
N ARG A 29 1.29 -6.33 0.95
CA ARG A 29 1.92 -5.94 2.21
C ARG A 29 3.13 -5.07 1.94
N ILE A 30 3.27 -3.97 2.66
CA ILE A 30 4.48 -3.16 2.60
C ILE A 30 5.62 -3.91 3.27
N THR A 31 6.71 -4.11 2.54
CA THR A 31 7.91 -4.80 3.04
C THR A 31 9.06 -3.84 3.29
N ALA A 32 9.09 -2.68 2.61
CA ALA A 32 10.08 -1.63 2.84
C ALA A 32 9.57 -0.25 2.42
N THR A 33 10.09 0.79 3.06
CA THR A 33 10.00 2.18 2.63
C THR A 33 11.22 2.53 1.77
N LEU A 34 11.00 3.18 0.64
CA LEU A 34 12.04 3.61 -0.30
C LEU A 34 12.18 5.14 -0.28
N PRO A 35 13.33 5.69 -0.72
CA PRO A 35 13.47 7.13 -0.90
C PRO A 35 12.40 7.66 -1.87
N THR A 36 11.88 8.83 -1.53
CA THR A 36 10.91 9.58 -2.31
C THR A 36 11.44 9.83 -3.72
N ARG A 37 10.61 9.55 -4.72
CA ARG A 37 10.90 9.82 -6.12
C ARG A 37 9.80 10.72 -6.67
N ASP A 38 10.18 11.77 -7.39
CA ASP A 38 9.23 12.74 -7.96
C ASP A 38 8.27 13.33 -6.90
N ASN A 39 8.76 13.61 -5.70
CA ASN A 39 8.00 14.09 -4.53
C ASN A 39 7.03 13.07 -3.89
N TYR A 40 6.94 11.85 -4.41
CA TYR A 40 6.10 10.80 -3.83
C TYR A 40 6.93 9.77 -3.07
N PRO A 41 6.60 9.49 -1.79
CA PRO A 41 7.20 8.38 -1.05
C PRO A 41 6.97 7.07 -1.81
N GLN A 42 8.01 6.26 -1.91
CA GLN A 42 7.92 4.95 -2.55
C GLN A 42 7.89 3.83 -1.52
N TYR A 43 7.25 2.72 -1.88
CA TYR A 43 7.11 1.55 -1.04
C TYR A 43 7.42 0.29 -1.84
N ARG A 44 8.14 -0.66 -1.23
CA ARG A 44 8.15 -2.05 -1.72
C ARG A 44 6.93 -2.74 -1.15
N ILE A 45 6.16 -3.32 -2.06
CA ILE A 45 4.97 -4.09 -1.73
C ILE A 45 5.15 -5.51 -2.25
N ARG A 46 4.60 -6.47 -1.50
CA ARG A 46 4.62 -7.89 -1.86
C ARG A 46 3.20 -8.44 -1.76
N ASN A 47 2.76 -9.16 -2.78
CA ASN A 47 1.53 -9.94 -2.69
C ASN A 47 1.86 -11.28 -2.02
N ASP A 48 0.96 -11.80 -1.19
CA ASP A 48 1.13 -13.15 -0.66
C ASP A 48 0.89 -14.21 -1.75
N ASP A 49 0.00 -13.91 -2.70
CA ASP A 49 -0.36 -14.77 -3.83
C ASP A 49 0.70 -14.73 -4.96
N GLU A 50 1.24 -13.54 -5.26
CA GLU A 50 2.31 -13.37 -6.25
C GLU A 50 3.68 -13.23 -5.57
N ARG A 51 4.62 -14.13 -5.86
CA ARG A 51 5.99 -14.12 -5.30
C ARG A 51 6.90 -12.96 -5.75
N HIS A 52 6.35 -11.96 -6.44
CA HIS A 52 7.12 -10.84 -6.97
C HIS A 52 7.00 -9.61 -6.08
N ASP A 53 8.15 -9.01 -5.79
CA ASP A 53 8.21 -7.70 -5.14
C ASP A 53 7.92 -6.63 -6.20
N ARG A 54 7.02 -5.70 -5.89
CA ARG A 54 6.72 -4.51 -6.71
C ARG A 54 7.10 -3.24 -5.96
N VAL A 55 7.43 -2.21 -6.72
CA VAL A 55 7.61 -0.86 -6.19
C VAL A 55 6.41 -0.02 -6.62
N ALA A 56 5.78 0.67 -5.67
CA ALA A 56 4.63 1.52 -5.89
C ALA A 56 4.80 2.87 -5.17
N SER A 57 4.28 3.93 -5.78
CA SER A 57 4.23 5.27 -5.21
C SER A 57 3.07 5.38 -4.23
N GLU A 58 3.21 6.25 -3.22
CA GLU A 58 2.16 6.48 -2.23
C GLU A 58 0.80 6.82 -2.85
N ASP A 59 0.77 7.57 -3.96
CA ASP A 59 -0.48 8.00 -4.62
C ASP A 59 -1.24 6.85 -5.29
N THR A 60 -0.51 5.82 -5.75
CA THR A 60 -1.08 4.60 -6.34
C THR A 60 -1.50 3.54 -5.31
N LEU A 61 -1.27 3.81 -4.02
CA LEU A 61 -1.55 2.89 -2.92
C LEU A 61 -2.74 3.38 -2.11
N GLU A 62 -3.64 2.45 -1.78
CA GLU A 62 -4.75 2.68 -0.87
C GLU A 62 -4.62 1.79 0.36
N ALA A 63 -4.75 2.35 1.56
CA ALA A 63 -4.80 1.54 2.78
C ALA A 63 -6.01 0.60 2.75
N VAL A 64 -5.77 -0.68 2.99
CA VAL A 64 -6.86 -1.61 3.32
C VAL A 64 -7.31 -1.26 4.72
N LYS A 65 -8.39 -0.49 4.84
CA LYS A 65 -9.06 -0.32 6.12
C LYS A 65 -9.68 -1.66 6.49
N THR A 66 -8.95 -2.47 7.26
CA THR A 66 -9.63 -3.37 8.19
C THR A 66 -10.46 -2.44 9.07
N GLN A 67 -11.80 -2.49 8.96
CA GLN A 67 -12.67 -1.79 9.90
C GLN A 67 -12.20 -2.19 11.30
N GLN A 68 -11.44 -1.33 11.95
CA GLN A 68 -11.17 -1.46 13.36
C GLN A 68 -12.56 -1.33 13.99
N PRO A 69 -13.10 -2.37 14.66
CA PRO A 69 -14.33 -2.19 15.39
C PRO A 69 -14.03 -1.11 16.42
N PHE A 70 -14.69 0.02 16.23
CA PHE A 70 -14.63 1.16 17.13
C PHE A 70 -15.31 0.74 18.42
N PHE A 71 -14.60 0.02 19.28
CA PHE A 71 -15.05 -0.21 20.64
C PHE A 71 -14.76 1.07 21.43
N ARG A 72 -15.66 2.06 21.28
CA ARG A 72 -15.82 3.10 22.30
C ARG A 72 -16.60 2.48 23.46
N THR A 73 -15.86 1.98 24.44
CA THR A 73 -16.40 1.64 25.76
C THR A 73 -16.80 2.92 26.47
N ARG A 74 -17.98 2.90 27.08
CA ARG A 74 -18.51 3.96 27.96
C ARG A 74 -18.34 3.53 29.40
#